data_AF-A0A1F5S7Z9-F1
#
_entry.id   AF-A0A1F5S7Z9-F1
#
_cell.length_a   1.000
_cell.length_b   1.000
_cell.length_c   1.000
_cell.angle_alpha   90.00
_cell.angle_beta   90.00
_cell.angle_gamma   90.00
#
_symmetry.space_group_name_H-M   'P 1'
#
loop_
_entity.id
_entity.type
_entity.pdbx_description
1 polymer ?
#
loop_
_entity_poly.entity_id
_entity_poly.type
_entity_poly.pdbx_seq_one_letter_code
_entity_poly.pdbx_strand_id
1 'polypeptide(L)'
;MKIGYVTTASKVARMPSFFSDIKNTIREHGYKFEEIDIEEKTKNQLRNFFSDKNIIHIEGGNTFYLLKAIRETSFDEILKKFITEGKVFIGTSAGAYVMCPTIEVSDWNKTGKERFGVSDFTALGYVPFVLKAHYEDGMKETIKEKKKTLRYPL
;
A
#
# COMPACT_ATOMS: atom_id res chain seq x y z
N MET A 1 2.42 16.94 14.09
CA MET A 1 2.18 15.64 13.44
C MET A 1 3.18 15.47 12.32
N LYS A 2 3.93 14.37 12.29
CA LYS A 2 4.90 14.04 11.24
C LYS A 2 4.49 12.77 10.51
N ILE A 3 4.52 12.81 9.18
CA ILE A 3 4.16 11.69 8.30
C ILE A 3 5.43 11.05 7.74
N GLY A 4 5.57 9.74 7.88
CA GLY A 4 6.50 8.96 7.08
C GLY A 4 5.77 8.47 5.82
N TYR A 5 6.21 8.92 4.65
CA TYR A 5 5.53 8.73 3.37
C TYR A 5 6.28 7.73 2.50
N VAL A 6 5.75 6.52 2.37
CA VAL A 6 6.37 5.42 1.61
C VAL A 6 6.02 5.54 0.12
N THR A 7 7.05 5.71 -0.72
CA THR A 7 6.93 5.91 -2.18
C THR A 7 7.28 4.68 -3.01
N THR A 8 7.61 3.55 -2.37
CA THR A 8 8.14 2.35 -3.06
C THR A 8 7.22 1.84 -4.18
N ALA A 9 5.90 1.81 -3.96
CA ALA A 9 4.96 1.33 -4.96
C ALA A 9 4.95 2.17 -6.25
N SER A 10 5.21 3.48 -6.14
CA SER A 10 5.12 4.42 -7.25
C SER A 10 6.37 4.44 -8.13
N LYS A 11 7.52 3.93 -7.66
CA LYS A 11 8.77 3.83 -8.43
C LYS A 11 8.61 3.16 -9.79
N VAL A 12 7.79 2.12 -9.86
CA VAL A 12 7.52 1.33 -11.07
C VAL A 12 6.15 1.64 -11.68
N ALA A 13 5.44 2.66 -11.17
CA ALA A 13 4.13 3.05 -11.65
C ALA A 13 4.26 4.10 -12.76
N ARG A 14 3.46 3.95 -13.82
CA ARG A 14 3.45 4.86 -14.98
C ARG A 14 2.50 6.06 -14.80
N MET A 15 2.55 6.78 -13.67
CA MET A 15 1.69 7.97 -13.45
C MET A 15 2.30 9.00 -12.47
N PRO A 16 3.29 9.82 -12.88
CA PRO A 16 3.97 10.74 -11.96
C PRO A 16 3.08 11.87 -11.40
N SER A 17 2.11 12.38 -12.17
CA SER A 17 1.32 13.57 -11.81
C SER A 17 0.32 13.36 -10.67
N PHE A 18 -0.27 12.16 -10.56
CA PHE A 18 -1.22 11.88 -9.48
C PHE A 18 -0.56 11.94 -8.09
N PHE A 19 0.69 11.51 -8.00
CA PHE A 19 1.43 11.50 -6.74
C PHE A 19 1.85 12.89 -6.29
N SER A 20 2.09 13.82 -7.22
CA SER A 20 2.34 15.22 -6.87
C SER A 20 1.11 15.88 -6.24
N ASP A 21 -0.09 15.58 -6.70
CA ASP A 21 -1.32 16.24 -6.21
C ASP A 21 -1.62 15.87 -4.75
N ILE A 22 -1.45 14.60 -4.37
CA ILE A 22 -1.59 14.16 -2.97
C ILE A 22 -0.57 14.88 -2.09
N LYS A 23 0.69 14.91 -2.53
CA LYS A 23 1.78 15.57 -1.79
C LYS A 23 1.55 17.08 -1.64
N ASN A 24 1.04 17.74 -2.69
CA ASN A 24 0.70 19.16 -2.65
C ASN A 24 -0.45 19.41 -1.68
N THR A 25 -1.50 18.60 -1.74
CA THR A 25 -2.64 18.68 -0.80
C THR A 25 -2.17 18.57 0.66
N ILE A 26 -1.27 17.63 0.96
CA ILE A 26 -0.71 17.48 2.32
C ILE A 26 0.02 18.77 2.76
N ARG A 27 0.82 19.37 1.87
CA ARG A 27 1.57 20.62 2.15
C ARG A 27 0.64 21.82 2.31
N GLU A 28 -0.37 21.95 1.45
CA GLU A 28 -1.36 23.04 1.47
C GLU A 28 -2.14 23.07 2.79
N HIS A 29 -2.39 21.90 3.38
CA HIS A 29 -3.04 21.79 4.70
C HIS A 29 -2.06 21.93 5.88
N GLY A 30 -0.81 22.33 5.64
CA GLY A 30 0.19 22.61 6.66
C GLY A 30 0.86 21.39 7.29
N TYR A 31 0.68 20.19 6.72
CA TYR A 31 1.31 18.98 7.24
C TYR A 31 2.70 18.76 6.65
N LYS A 32 3.62 18.30 7.51
CA LYS A 32 4.99 17.92 7.13
C LYS A 32 5.07 16.41 6.93
N PHE A 33 5.75 16.01 5.87
CA PHE A 33 6.06 14.61 5.60
C PHE A 33 7.51 14.45 5.14
N GLU A 34 8.06 13.28 5.42
CA GLU A 34 9.36 12.84 4.92
C GLU A 34 9.12 11.61 4.05
N GLU A 35 9.72 11.58 2.88
CA GLU A 35 9.59 10.46 1.94
C GLU A 35 10.61 9.37 2.25
N ILE A 36 10.21 8.12 2.05
CA ILE A 36 11.11 6.97 2.10
C ILE A 36 10.74 5.96 1.02
N ASP A 37 11.76 5.45 0.34
CA ASP A 37 11.68 4.18 -0.34
C ASP A 37 12.19 3.09 0.60
N ILE A 38 11.34 2.10 0.89
CA ILE A 38 11.69 1.00 1.79
C ILE A 38 12.59 -0.03 1.11
N GLU A 39 12.64 -0.08 -0.23
CA GLU A 39 13.47 -1.04 -0.95
C GLU A 39 14.95 -0.94 -0.51
N GLU A 40 15.59 -2.09 -0.36
CA GLU A 40 16.99 -2.23 0.09
C GLU A 40 17.30 -1.61 1.47
N LYS A 41 16.30 -1.13 2.22
CA LYS A 41 16.51 -0.64 3.59
C LYS A 41 16.56 -1.80 4.57
N THR A 42 17.52 -1.70 5.48
CA THR A 42 17.56 -2.56 6.65
C THR A 42 16.42 -2.22 7.61
N LYS A 43 16.00 -3.23 8.38
CA LYS A 43 15.02 -3.09 9.45
C LYS A 43 15.34 -1.94 10.43
N ASN A 44 16.62 -1.74 10.75
CA ASN A 44 17.06 -0.66 11.65
C ASN A 44 16.91 0.73 11.02
N GLN A 45 17.23 0.89 9.72
CA GLN A 45 17.00 2.15 9.01
C GLN A 45 15.52 2.51 8.99
N LEU A 46 14.64 1.53 8.72
CA LEU A 46 13.19 1.73 8.74
C LEU A 46 12.69 2.10 10.15
N ARG A 47 13.12 1.37 11.19
CA ARG A 47 12.77 1.72 12.59
C ARG A 47 13.16 3.13 12.95
N ASN A 48 14.38 3.54 12.61
CA ASN A 48 14.88 4.87 12.91
C ASN A 48 14.08 5.95 12.17
N PHE A 49 13.82 5.74 10.87
CA PHE A 49 13.07 6.70 10.05
C PHE A 49 11.65 6.96 10.58
N PHE A 50 10.97 5.90 11.02
CA PHE A 50 9.59 5.98 11.50
C PHE A 50 9.48 6.26 13.00
N SER A 51 10.58 6.26 13.75
CA SER A 51 10.56 6.40 15.22
C SER A 51 9.84 7.66 15.69
N ASP A 52 10.07 8.80 15.05
CA ASP A 52 9.48 10.11 15.36
C ASP A 52 8.22 10.47 14.55
N LYS A 53 7.75 9.55 13.71
CA LYS A 53 6.55 9.74 12.87
C LYS A 53 5.30 9.31 13.62
N ASN A 54 4.21 10.06 13.43
CA ASN A 54 2.89 9.76 13.99
C ASN A 54 2.00 9.00 12.99
N ILE A 55 2.26 9.21 11.70
CA ILE A 55 1.50 8.62 10.60
C ILE A 55 2.47 7.87 9.69
N ILE A 56 2.07 6.69 9.25
CA ILE A 56 2.70 5.94 8.16
C ILE A 56 1.74 5.98 6.97
N HIS A 57 2.11 6.69 5.91
CA HIS A 57 1.32 6.74 4.68
C HIS A 57 2.04 5.92 3.61
N ILE A 58 1.38 4.85 3.13
CA ILE A 58 1.83 4.09 1.97
C ILE A 58 1.10 4.55 0.71
N GLU A 59 1.87 5.09 -0.24
CA GLU A 59 1.37 5.59 -1.52
C GLU A 59 0.84 4.48 -2.45
N GLY A 60 0.10 4.87 -3.47
CA GLY A 60 -0.34 3.99 -4.55
C GLY A 60 0.77 3.59 -5.52
N GLY A 61 0.47 2.64 -6.41
CA GLY A 61 1.37 2.20 -7.47
C GLY A 61 1.20 0.73 -7.82
N ASN A 62 2.31 0.01 -7.99
CA ASN A 62 2.28 -1.43 -8.21
C ASN A 62 2.24 -2.18 -6.86
N THR A 63 1.13 -2.88 -6.62
CA THR A 63 0.89 -3.64 -5.39
C THR A 63 1.82 -4.84 -5.22
N PHE A 64 2.17 -5.52 -6.31
CA PHE A 64 3.08 -6.66 -6.27
C PHE A 64 4.50 -6.23 -5.91
N TYR A 65 4.97 -5.15 -6.52
CA TYR A 65 6.27 -4.57 -6.20
C TYR A 65 6.35 -4.11 -4.74
N LEU A 66 5.30 -3.44 -4.24
CA LEU A 66 5.19 -3.07 -2.83
C LEU A 66 5.22 -4.29 -1.90
N LEU A 67 4.44 -5.33 -2.19
CA LEU A 67 4.41 -6.54 -1.36
C LEU A 67 5.77 -7.27 -1.34
N LYS A 68 6.47 -7.33 -2.48
CA LYS A 68 7.85 -7.83 -2.56
C LYS A 68 8.77 -7.05 -1.63
N ALA A 69 8.77 -5.72 -1.75
CA ALA A 69 9.64 -4.86 -0.93
C ALA A 69 9.31 -4.98 0.57
N ILE A 70 8.03 -5.06 0.94
CA ILE A 70 7.61 -5.28 2.34
C ILE A 70 8.23 -6.57 2.89
N ARG A 71 8.15 -7.67 2.14
CA ARG A 71 8.68 -8.99 2.53
C ARG A 71 10.20 -8.97 2.65
N GLU A 72 10.89 -8.43 1.65
CA GLU A 72 12.36 -8.39 1.60
C GLU A 72 12.98 -7.54 2.72
N THR A 73 12.25 -6.52 3.20
CA THR A 73 12.74 -5.56 4.19
C THR A 73 12.20 -5.84 5.60
N SER A 74 11.34 -6.85 5.75
CA SER A 74 10.56 -7.14 6.96
C SER A 74 9.82 -5.90 7.48
N PHE A 75 9.29 -5.08 6.57
CA PHE A 75 8.56 -3.86 6.93
C PHE A 75 7.22 -4.16 7.59
N ASP A 76 6.67 -5.37 7.37
CA ASP A 76 5.49 -5.89 8.05
C ASP A 76 5.65 -5.90 9.58
N GLU A 77 6.82 -6.31 10.09
CA GLU A 77 7.11 -6.28 11.53
C GLU A 77 7.19 -4.86 12.09
N ILE A 78 7.68 -3.92 11.27
CA ILE A 78 7.76 -2.50 11.62
C ILE A 78 6.36 -1.91 11.71
N LEU A 79 5.52 -2.17 10.72
CA LEU A 79 4.10 -1.80 10.71
C LEU A 79 3.37 -2.37 11.92
N LYS A 80 3.59 -3.65 12.24
CA LYS A 80 2.95 -4.31 13.39
C LYS A 80 3.25 -3.60 14.69
N LYS A 81 4.54 -3.31 14.93
CA LYS A 81 4.97 -2.57 16.12
C LYS A 81 4.28 -1.21 16.19
N PHE A 82 4.36 -0.42 15.12
CA PHE A 82 3.87 0.96 15.12
C PHE A 82 2.35 1.08 15.18
N ILE A 83 1.61 0.19 14.53
CA ILE A 83 0.15 0.12 14.65
C ILE A 83 -0.24 -0.23 16.08
N THR A 84 0.47 -1.17 16.73
CA THR A 84 0.23 -1.53 18.14
C THR A 84 0.54 -0.36 19.10
N GLU A 85 1.50 0.50 18.76
CA GLU A 85 1.80 1.74 19.49
C GLU A 85 0.77 2.86 19.27
N GLY A 86 -0.28 2.62 18.46
CA GLY A 86 -1.33 3.59 18.18
C GLY A 86 -0.99 4.61 17.08
N LYS A 87 0.06 4.37 16.29
CA LYS A 87 0.35 5.21 15.11
C LYS A 87 -0.71 4.99 14.04
N VAL A 88 -1.05 6.06 13.33
CA VAL A 88 -2.06 6.01 12.27
C VAL A 88 -1.43 5.46 10.99
N PHE A 89 -2.13 4.54 10.35
CA PHE A 89 -1.78 4.03 9.03
C PHE A 89 -2.72 4.59 7.97
N ILE A 90 -2.15 5.04 6.85
CA ILE A 90 -2.90 5.48 5.67
C ILE A 90 -2.41 4.67 4.47
N GLY A 91 -3.30 3.90 3.84
CA GLY A 91 -3.01 3.16 2.62
C GLY A 91 -3.76 3.74 1.44
N THR A 92 -3.05 4.20 0.41
CA THR A 92 -3.66 4.67 -0.84
C THR A 92 -3.48 3.62 -1.92
N SER A 93 -4.55 3.16 -2.58
CA SER A 93 -4.48 2.22 -3.70
C SER A 93 -3.67 0.95 -3.35
N ALA A 94 -2.45 0.80 -3.85
CA ALA A 94 -1.53 -0.29 -3.49
C ALA A 94 -1.34 -0.42 -1.97
N GLY A 95 -1.16 0.71 -1.26
CA GLY A 95 -1.06 0.74 0.20
C GLY A 95 -2.31 0.23 0.92
N ALA A 96 -3.50 0.35 0.32
CA ALA A 96 -4.73 -0.19 0.89
C ALA A 96 -4.84 -1.71 0.67
N TYR A 97 -4.47 -2.19 -0.52
CA TYR A 97 -4.51 -3.62 -0.85
C TYR A 97 -3.59 -4.45 0.06
N VAL A 98 -2.38 -3.97 0.37
CA VAL A 98 -1.45 -4.74 1.22
C VAL A 98 -1.94 -4.93 2.66
N MET A 99 -2.89 -4.10 3.13
CA MET A 99 -3.49 -4.26 4.46
C MET A 99 -4.55 -5.37 4.52
N CYS A 100 -5.06 -5.80 3.36
CA CYS A 100 -6.02 -6.90 3.25
C CYS A 100 -5.33 -8.25 3.54
N PRO A 101 -6.08 -9.36 3.69
CA PRO A 101 -5.48 -10.68 3.80
C PRO A 101 -4.76 -11.15 2.53
N THR A 102 -5.13 -10.59 1.38
CA THR A 102 -4.58 -10.92 0.06
C THR A 102 -4.64 -9.73 -0.88
N ILE A 103 -3.68 -9.63 -1.80
CA ILE A 103 -3.66 -8.60 -2.85
C ILE A 103 -4.37 -9.03 -4.14
N GLU A 104 -5.05 -10.18 -4.17
CA GLU A 104 -5.65 -10.75 -5.39
C GLU A 104 -6.58 -9.78 -6.15
N VAL A 105 -7.35 -8.96 -5.41
CA VAL A 105 -8.28 -7.98 -5.99
C VAL A 105 -7.54 -6.87 -6.74
N SER A 106 -6.28 -6.60 -6.38
CA SER A 106 -5.45 -5.61 -7.08
C SER A 106 -5.05 -6.03 -8.50
N ASP A 107 -5.20 -7.32 -8.83
CA ASP A 107 -4.93 -7.90 -10.15
C ASP A 107 -6.15 -7.89 -11.07
N TRP A 108 -7.29 -7.34 -10.63
CA TRP A 108 -8.53 -7.38 -11.40
C TRP A 108 -8.61 -6.35 -12.54
N ASN A 109 -7.52 -5.65 -12.83
CA ASN A 109 -7.46 -4.64 -13.90
C ASN A 109 -7.30 -5.28 -15.28
N LYS A 110 -7.93 -4.69 -16.30
CA LYS A 110 -7.95 -5.21 -17.68
C LYS A 110 -6.56 -5.43 -18.29
N THR A 111 -5.60 -4.56 -17.97
CA THR A 111 -4.26 -4.56 -18.57
C THR A 111 -3.25 -5.42 -17.80
N GLY A 112 -3.65 -6.04 -16.68
CA GLY A 112 -2.73 -6.67 -15.74
C GLY A 112 -1.72 -5.69 -15.14
N LYS A 113 -0.89 -6.19 -14.23
CA LYS A 113 0.31 -5.49 -13.74
C LYS A 113 1.47 -6.48 -13.73
N GLU A 114 2.69 -5.97 -13.91
CA GLU A 114 3.88 -6.79 -13.67
C GLU A 114 3.91 -7.24 -12.21
N ARG A 115 4.15 -8.54 -12.01
CA ARG A 115 4.11 -9.18 -10.69
C ARG A 115 5.46 -9.22 -9.97
N PHE A 116 6.56 -8.86 -10.66
CA PHE A 116 7.91 -8.83 -10.07
C PHE A 116 8.30 -10.11 -9.31
N GLY A 117 7.92 -11.28 -9.85
CA GLY A 117 8.19 -12.58 -9.21
C GLY A 117 7.27 -12.95 -8.04
N VAL A 118 6.31 -12.10 -7.67
CA VAL A 118 5.32 -12.42 -6.63
C VAL A 118 4.28 -13.41 -7.17
N SER A 119 4.30 -14.62 -6.63
CA SER A 119 3.33 -15.68 -6.91
C SER A 119 2.36 -15.95 -5.75
N ASP A 120 2.82 -15.77 -4.51
CA ASP A 120 1.98 -15.81 -3.31
C ASP A 120 1.41 -14.41 -3.01
N PHE A 121 0.09 -14.29 -3.06
CA PHE A 121 -0.64 -13.03 -2.86
C PHE A 121 -1.05 -12.76 -1.41
N THR A 122 -0.68 -13.62 -0.47
CA THR A 122 -0.91 -13.42 0.97
C THR A 122 -0.31 -12.08 1.41
N ALA A 123 -1.14 -11.18 1.93
CA ALA A 123 -0.72 -9.85 2.36
C ALA A 123 -0.73 -9.72 3.89
N LEU A 124 -0.81 -8.50 4.43
CA LEU A 124 -0.56 -8.26 5.85
C LEU A 124 -1.73 -8.66 6.77
N GLY A 125 -2.96 -8.70 6.26
CA GLY A 125 -4.12 -9.20 7.01
C GLY A 125 -4.54 -8.35 8.22
N TYR A 126 -4.34 -7.02 8.16
CA TYR A 126 -4.78 -6.10 9.22
C TYR A 126 -6.30 -5.85 9.23
N VAL A 127 -6.98 -6.14 8.13
CA VAL A 127 -8.45 -6.10 8.04
C VAL A 127 -9.00 -7.47 7.62
N PRO A 128 -10.23 -7.85 8.04
CA PRO A 128 -10.80 -9.17 7.76
C PRO A 128 -11.48 -9.27 6.38
N PHE A 129 -11.26 -8.30 5.50
CA PHE A 129 -11.91 -8.18 4.20
C PHE A 129 -10.91 -7.80 3.10
N VAL A 130 -11.31 -7.95 1.85
CA VAL A 130 -10.62 -7.40 0.69
C VAL A 130 -11.40 -6.19 0.16
N LEU A 131 -10.75 -5.31 -0.59
CA LEU A 131 -11.39 -4.12 -1.16
C LEU A 131 -11.01 -3.98 -2.63
N LYS A 132 -11.84 -3.28 -3.41
CA LYS A 132 -11.51 -2.85 -4.77
C LYS A 132 -11.32 -1.34 -4.79
N ALA A 133 -10.07 -0.89 -4.73
CA ALA A 133 -9.74 0.51 -5.01
C ALA A 133 -10.02 0.84 -6.48
N HIS A 134 -10.36 2.10 -6.78
CA HIS A 134 -10.73 2.56 -8.13
C HIS A 134 -11.89 1.75 -8.71
N TYR A 135 -12.97 1.62 -7.93
CA TYR A 135 -14.22 1.08 -8.44
C TYR A 135 -14.83 2.12 -9.39
N GLU A 136 -15.30 1.63 -10.54
CA GLU A 136 -16.10 2.38 -11.50
C GLU A 136 -17.31 1.51 -11.85
N ASP A 137 -18.45 2.12 -12.19
CA ASP A 137 -19.69 1.38 -12.46
C ASP A 137 -19.55 0.36 -13.60
N GLY A 138 -18.67 0.64 -14.58
CA GLY A 138 -18.34 -0.30 -15.65
C GLY A 138 -17.68 -1.61 -15.19
N MET A 139 -17.21 -1.69 -13.93
CA MET A 139 -16.60 -2.90 -13.36
C MET A 139 -17.60 -3.80 -12.63
N LYS A 140 -18.86 -3.34 -12.44
CA LYS A 140 -19.85 -4.00 -11.58
C LYS A 140 -20.04 -5.49 -11.90
N GLU A 141 -20.29 -5.83 -13.16
CA GLU A 141 -20.53 -7.22 -13.57
C GLU A 141 -19.28 -8.09 -13.43
N THR A 142 -18.10 -7.57 -13.80
CA THR A 142 -16.83 -8.29 -13.60
C THR A 142 -16.55 -8.56 -12.12
N ILE A 143 -16.80 -7.57 -11.26
CA ILE A 143 -16.63 -7.71 -9.80
C ILE A 143 -17.62 -8.73 -9.25
N LYS A 144 -18.89 -8.70 -9.69
CA LYS A 144 -19.92 -9.65 -9.27
C LYS A 144 -19.54 -11.09 -9.58
N GLU A 145 -18.96 -11.34 -10.76
CA GLU A 145 -18.48 -12.67 -11.13
C GLU A 145 -17.23 -13.07 -10.33
N LYS A 146 -16.20 -12.21 -10.25
CA LYS A 146 -14.96 -12.52 -9.52
C LYS A 146 -15.17 -12.63 -8.01
N LYS A 147 -16.14 -11.94 -7.42
CA LYS A 147 -16.47 -12.03 -5.99
C LYS A 147 -16.89 -13.45 -5.58
N LYS A 148 -17.44 -14.25 -6.49
CA LYS A 148 -17.88 -15.64 -6.21
C LYS A 148 -16.72 -16.58 -5.84
N THR A 149 -15.50 -16.26 -6.28
CA THR A 149 -14.31 -17.07 -6.00
C THR A 149 -13.50 -16.56 -4.81
N LEU A 150 -13.90 -15.43 -4.21
CA LEU A 150 -13.16 -14.84 -3.10
C LEU A 150 -13.36 -15.65 -1.83
N ARG A 151 -12.25 -15.85 -1.10
CA ARG A 151 -12.27 -16.42 0.25
C ARG A 151 -12.71 -15.41 1.31
N TYR A 152 -12.48 -14.11 1.06
CA TYR A 152 -12.74 -13.02 1.98
C TYR A 152 -13.90 -12.15 1.48
N PRO A 153 -14.67 -11.52 2.39
CA PRO A 153 -15.69 -10.56 1.98
C PRO A 153 -15.03 -9.40 1.21
N LEU A 154 -15.65 -9.02 0.09
CA LEU A 154 -15.36 -7.81 -0.68
C LEU A 154 -16.38 -6.71 -0.38
#